data_AF-A0A0U5BZ32-F1
#
_entry.id   AF-A0A0U5BZ32-F1
#
_cell.length_a   1.000
_cell.length_b   1.000
_cell.length_c   1.000
_cell.angle_alpha   90.00
_cell.angle_beta   90.00
_cell.angle_gamma   90.00
#
_symmetry.space_group_name_H-M   'P 1'
#
loop_
_entity.id
_entity.type
_entity.pdbx_description
1 polymer ?
#
loop_
_entity_poly.entity_id
_entity_poly.type
_entity_poly.pdbx_seq_one_letter_code
_entity_poly.pdbx_strand_id
1 'polypeptide(L)'
;MRPGHLMVLALLAPTLIAPPVFAQSVLTRDNGAKVGDNQNSQTAGATGPTLLQDVQLIQKLQRFDRERIPERVVHARGTGVKGEFTATADLSNLTKAKVFSAGEKTPFFVGGAWQPLAGDAARSAWLRHQVLHQRRQLGSGRQQLPHVLHSRCDQVPRHGACVQAGSAHQSG
;
A
#
# COMPACT_ATOMS: atom_id res chain seq x y z
N MET A 1 67.00 -29.22 22.99
CA MET A 1 66.17 -28.23 23.72
C MET A 1 65.74 -27.17 22.70
N ARG A 2 64.46 -27.15 22.31
CA ARG A 2 63.92 -26.28 21.23
C ARG A 2 63.31 -25.01 21.85
N PRO A 3 63.85 -23.80 21.61
CA PRO A 3 63.20 -22.56 22.02
C PRO A 3 62.43 -21.99 20.81
N GLY A 4 61.10 -22.12 20.80
CA GLY A 4 60.33 -21.66 19.63
C GLY A 4 58.82 -21.51 19.83
N HIS A 5 58.34 -21.42 21.07
CA HIS A 5 56.89 -21.32 21.36
C HIS A 5 56.46 -19.99 22.01
N LEU A 6 57.37 -19.02 22.09
CA LEU A 6 57.14 -17.74 22.76
C LEU A 6 57.15 -16.57 21.77
N MET A 7 56.45 -16.70 20.64
CA MET A 7 56.31 -15.58 19.69
C MET A 7 55.07 -15.67 18.77
N VAL A 8 53.95 -16.23 19.25
CA VAL A 8 52.68 -16.31 18.45
C VAL A 8 51.52 -15.60 19.14
N LEU A 9 51.79 -14.79 20.17
CA LEU A 9 50.75 -14.21 21.03
C LEU A 9 50.80 -12.68 21.08
N ALA A 10 50.89 -12.03 19.92
CA ALA A 10 50.68 -10.58 19.78
C ALA A 10 50.53 -10.23 18.31
N LEU A 11 49.30 -10.22 17.80
CA LEU A 11 48.80 -9.48 16.61
C LEU A 11 47.55 -10.20 16.11
N LEU A 12 46.38 -9.85 16.66
CA LEU A 12 45.09 -9.83 15.96
C LEU A 12 44.12 -9.09 16.89
N ALA A 13 44.18 -7.77 16.77
CA ALA A 13 43.31 -6.81 17.42
C ALA A 13 41.83 -7.11 17.10
N PRO A 14 40.90 -6.77 18.02
CA PRO A 14 39.48 -7.06 17.84
C PRO A 14 38.98 -6.33 16.60
N THR A 15 38.30 -7.05 15.72
CA THR A 15 37.43 -6.47 14.70
C THR A 15 36.35 -5.67 15.41
N LEU A 16 36.68 -4.41 15.64
CA LEU A 16 35.79 -3.34 16.03
C LEU A 16 34.55 -3.40 15.14
N ILE A 17 33.44 -3.58 15.83
CA ILE A 17 32.08 -3.32 15.40
C ILE A 17 32.08 -2.09 14.50
N ALA A 18 32.07 -2.32 13.19
CA ALA A 18 31.68 -1.29 12.25
C ALA A 18 30.17 -1.11 12.46
N PRO A 19 29.69 0.04 12.95
CA PRO A 19 28.27 0.30 12.85
C PRO A 19 27.91 0.23 11.37
N PRO A 20 26.79 -0.42 10.98
CA PRO A 20 26.35 -0.36 9.61
C PRO A 20 26.11 1.10 9.27
N VAL A 21 27.01 1.68 8.46
CA VAL A 21 26.82 3.01 7.86
C VAL A 21 25.73 2.84 6.81
N PHE A 22 24.48 2.76 7.27
CA PHE A 22 23.35 3.00 6.40
C PHE A 22 23.46 4.47 6.00
N ALA A 23 23.93 4.71 4.78
CA ALA A 23 23.87 6.04 4.19
C ALA A 23 22.39 6.41 4.04
N GLN A 24 21.84 7.11 5.03
CA GLN A 24 20.52 7.69 4.93
C GLN A 24 20.57 8.77 3.85
N SER A 25 19.98 8.48 2.69
CA SER A 25 19.80 9.48 1.65
C SER A 25 19.03 10.65 2.23
N VAL A 26 19.60 11.86 2.13
CA VAL A 26 18.96 13.08 2.62
C VAL A 26 17.62 13.25 1.91
N LEU A 27 16.54 13.42 2.67
CA LEU A 27 15.22 13.66 2.12
C LEU A 27 15.22 14.99 1.35
N THR A 28 14.75 14.95 0.12
CA THR A 28 14.75 16.10 -0.80
C THR A 28 13.34 16.36 -1.31
N ARG A 29 13.09 17.62 -1.67
CA ARG A 29 11.91 18.04 -2.42
C ARG A 29 12.07 17.66 -3.89
N ASP A 30 11.01 17.80 -4.69
CA ASP A 30 11.04 17.53 -6.14
C ASP A 30 12.10 18.35 -6.90
N ASN A 31 12.49 19.52 -6.38
CA ASN A 31 13.53 20.38 -6.94
C ASN A 31 14.95 20.07 -6.42
N GLY A 32 15.13 18.99 -5.67
CA GLY A 32 16.42 18.59 -5.08
C GLY A 32 16.83 19.37 -3.82
N ALA A 33 16.06 20.37 -3.37
CA ALA A 33 16.34 21.07 -2.13
C ALA A 33 16.16 20.13 -0.92
N LYS A 34 17.08 20.18 0.05
CA LYS A 34 17.01 19.37 1.27
C LYS A 34 15.77 19.74 2.10
N VAL A 35 15.09 18.73 2.63
CA VAL A 35 13.96 18.88 3.54
C VAL A 35 14.50 18.94 4.97
N GLY A 36 14.11 19.96 5.73
CA GLY A 36 14.52 20.12 7.12
C GLY A 36 13.71 19.22 8.05
N ASP A 37 12.39 19.43 8.09
CA ASP A 37 11.44 18.63 8.88
C ASP A 37 10.35 18.05 7.96
N ASN A 38 9.98 16.80 8.20
CA ASN A 38 8.95 16.05 7.44
C ASN A 38 7.82 15.53 8.34
N GLN A 39 7.92 15.72 9.65
CA GLN A 39 6.88 15.31 10.60
C GLN A 39 5.86 16.42 10.84
N ASN A 40 6.29 17.68 10.72
CA ASN A 40 5.45 18.84 10.97
C ASN A 40 5.19 19.64 9.69
N SER A 41 4.03 20.28 9.64
CA SER A 41 3.68 21.27 8.61
C SER A 41 4.10 22.67 9.07
N GLN A 42 4.39 23.58 8.14
CA GLN A 42 4.66 24.97 8.50
C GLN A 42 3.36 25.69 8.85
N THR A 43 3.27 26.21 10.07
CA THR A 43 2.09 26.88 10.62
C THR A 43 2.41 28.30 11.08
N ALA A 44 1.39 29.17 11.14
CA ALA A 44 1.50 30.50 11.75
C ALA A 44 1.53 30.42 13.30
N GLY A 45 2.57 29.80 13.86
CA GLY A 45 2.69 29.49 15.30
C GLY A 45 2.28 28.04 15.65
N ALA A 46 2.53 27.61 16.88
CA ALA A 46 2.40 26.20 17.29
C ALA A 46 0.98 25.61 17.11
N THR A 47 -0.06 26.44 17.22
CA THR A 47 -1.48 26.06 17.04
C THR A 47 -2.17 26.90 15.96
N GLY A 48 -1.39 27.58 15.12
CA GLY A 48 -1.90 28.40 14.02
C GLY A 48 -2.29 27.57 12.79
N PRO A 49 -2.97 28.18 11.80
CA PRO A 49 -3.28 27.53 10.53
C PRO A 49 -2.02 27.20 9.73
N THR A 50 -2.11 26.18 8.87
CA THR A 50 -1.06 25.80 7.93
C THR A 50 -0.87 26.86 6.85
N LEU A 51 0.38 27.18 6.54
CA LEU A 51 0.72 28.20 5.56
C LEU A 51 0.77 27.62 4.14
N LEU A 52 0.23 28.35 3.17
CA LEU A 52 0.28 27.97 1.74
C LEU A 52 1.70 28.00 1.16
N GLN A 53 2.63 28.70 1.81
CA GLN A 53 4.04 28.72 1.42
C GLN A 53 4.77 27.40 1.71
N ASP A 54 4.12 26.45 2.40
CA ASP A 54 4.69 25.13 2.67
C ASP A 54 4.69 24.26 1.41
N VAL A 55 5.68 24.52 0.55
CA VAL A 55 5.87 23.81 -0.71
C VAL A 55 6.11 22.31 -0.48
N GLN A 56 6.71 21.92 0.65
CA GLN A 56 7.00 20.51 0.93
C GLN A 56 5.72 19.72 1.23
N LEU A 57 4.83 20.27 2.06
CA LEU A 57 3.55 19.65 2.37
C LEU A 57 2.69 19.52 1.11
N ILE A 58 2.59 20.60 0.33
CA ILE A 58 1.76 20.65 -0.87
C ILE A 58 2.23 19.61 -1.88
N GLN A 59 3.53 19.53 -2.16
CA GLN A 59 4.08 18.55 -3.11
C GLN A 59 3.81 17.11 -2.67
N LYS A 60 4.00 16.80 -1.38
CA LYS A 60 3.74 15.47 -0.82
C LYS A 60 2.29 15.05 -0.98
N LEU A 61 1.34 15.92 -0.65
CA LEU A 61 -0.10 15.66 -0.80
C LEU A 61 -0.50 15.53 -2.26
N GLN A 62 0.00 16.42 -3.13
CA GLN A 62 -0.29 16.37 -4.57
C GLN A 62 0.14 15.07 -5.24
N ARG A 63 1.25 14.46 -4.78
CA ARG A 63 1.72 13.15 -5.25
C ARG A 63 0.87 12.02 -4.70
N PHE A 64 0.50 12.08 -3.42
CA PHE A 64 -0.37 11.10 -2.79
C PHE A 64 -1.75 11.05 -3.48
N ASP A 65 -2.37 12.21 -3.73
CA ASP A 65 -3.67 12.31 -4.38
C ASP A 65 -3.68 11.75 -5.81
N ARG A 66 -2.50 11.71 -6.47
CA ARG A 66 -2.32 11.25 -7.86
C ARG A 66 -1.61 9.90 -7.96
N GLU A 67 -1.49 9.16 -6.87
CA GLU A 67 -0.85 7.83 -6.88
C GLU A 67 -1.68 6.81 -7.67
N ARG A 68 -3.01 6.95 -7.63
CA ARG A 68 -3.91 6.03 -8.31
C ARG A 68 -4.01 6.33 -9.79
N ILE A 69 -3.43 5.44 -10.59
CA ILE A 69 -3.66 5.31 -12.03
C ILE A 69 -4.74 4.22 -12.22
N PRO A 70 -5.68 4.37 -13.17
CA PRO A 70 -6.70 3.35 -13.42
C PRO A 70 -6.07 1.97 -13.66
N GLU A 71 -6.63 0.96 -13.03
CA GLU A 71 -6.22 -0.44 -13.19
C GLU A 71 -6.63 -1.00 -14.56
N ARG A 72 -5.95 -2.06 -15.03
CA ARG A 72 -6.32 -2.72 -16.30
C ARG A 72 -7.72 -3.32 -16.18
N VAL A 73 -8.55 -3.17 -17.22
CA VAL A 73 -9.95 -3.67 -17.26
C VAL A 73 -10.05 -5.17 -16.96
N VAL A 74 -9.05 -5.95 -17.40
CA VAL A 74 -8.90 -7.38 -17.08
C VAL A 74 -7.47 -7.65 -16.64
N HIS A 75 -7.27 -8.75 -15.90
CA HIS A 75 -5.96 -9.11 -15.34
C HIS A 75 -5.36 -7.99 -14.47
N ALA A 76 -6.20 -7.32 -13.69
CA ALA A 76 -5.84 -6.14 -12.91
C ALA A 76 -4.82 -6.44 -11.81
N ARG A 77 -4.86 -7.64 -11.20
CA ARG A 77 -3.82 -8.09 -10.27
C ARG A 77 -2.87 -9.02 -10.98
N GLY A 78 -1.59 -8.65 -10.93
CA GLY A 78 -0.51 -9.53 -11.28
C GLY A 78 0.78 -9.11 -10.60
N THR A 79 1.72 -10.03 -10.56
CA THR A 79 3.10 -9.78 -10.12
C THR A 79 4.03 -9.91 -11.31
N GLY A 80 5.10 -9.12 -11.32
CA GLY A 80 6.09 -9.12 -12.41
C GLY A 80 7.38 -9.82 -12.00
N VAL A 81 7.89 -10.69 -12.86
CA VAL A 81 9.22 -11.32 -12.69
C VAL A 81 10.05 -11.03 -13.94
N LYS A 82 11.27 -10.52 -13.74
CA LYS A 82 12.28 -10.39 -14.78
C LYS A 82 13.13 -11.64 -14.81
N GLY A 83 13.43 -12.15 -16.00
CA GLY A 83 14.23 -13.35 -16.18
C GLY A 83 14.98 -13.34 -17.51
N GLU A 84 15.78 -14.38 -17.73
CA GLU A 84 16.50 -14.62 -18.97
C GLU A 84 16.05 -15.96 -19.54
N PHE A 85 15.66 -15.97 -20.80
CA PHE A 85 15.31 -17.17 -21.54
C PHE A 85 16.53 -17.61 -22.34
N THR A 86 16.92 -18.88 -22.23
CA THR A 86 17.97 -19.49 -23.04
C THR A 86 17.39 -20.65 -23.82
N ALA A 87 17.51 -20.63 -25.15
CA ALA A 87 17.05 -21.72 -26.00
C ALA A 87 18.06 -22.88 -25.98
N THR A 88 17.64 -24.05 -25.48
CA THR A 88 18.51 -25.23 -25.38
C THR A 88 18.68 -25.96 -26.72
N ALA A 89 17.65 -25.94 -27.57
CA ALA A 89 17.65 -26.63 -28.88
C ALA A 89 17.42 -25.61 -30.01
N ASP A 90 18.00 -25.88 -31.18
CA ASP A 90 17.79 -25.05 -32.36
C ASP A 90 16.46 -25.41 -33.04
N LEU A 91 15.63 -24.40 -33.26
CA LEU A 91 14.33 -24.50 -33.94
C LEU A 91 14.32 -23.78 -35.30
N SER A 92 15.51 -23.48 -35.85
CA SER A 92 15.68 -22.78 -37.13
C SER A 92 14.96 -23.43 -38.32
N ASN A 93 14.70 -24.75 -38.25
CA ASN A 93 13.94 -25.49 -39.24
C ASN A 93 12.42 -25.19 -39.22
N LEU A 94 11.88 -24.71 -38.09
CA LEU A 94 10.46 -24.41 -37.92
C LEU A 94 10.18 -22.90 -37.89
N THR A 95 11.11 -22.11 -37.36
CA THR A 95 10.94 -20.66 -37.18
C THR A 95 12.21 -19.89 -37.49
N LYS A 96 12.05 -18.72 -38.12
CA LYS A 96 13.15 -17.78 -38.39
C LYS A 96 13.41 -16.83 -37.23
N ALA A 97 12.69 -16.97 -36.12
CA ALA A 97 12.79 -16.07 -34.99
C ALA A 97 14.10 -16.33 -34.20
N LYS A 98 14.94 -15.29 -34.12
CA LYS A 98 16.27 -15.36 -33.47
C LYS A 98 16.23 -15.77 -32.00
N VAL A 99 15.14 -15.48 -31.30
CA VAL A 99 14.95 -15.85 -29.88
C VAL A 99 15.01 -17.37 -29.63
N PHE A 100 14.79 -18.19 -30.66
CA PHE A 100 14.85 -19.65 -30.57
C PHE A 100 16.10 -20.27 -31.20
N SER A 101 17.10 -19.45 -31.54
CA SER A 101 18.40 -19.95 -31.96
C SER A 101 19.13 -20.56 -30.76
N ALA A 102 19.75 -21.73 -30.94
CA ALA A 102 20.41 -22.44 -29.84
C ALA A 102 21.46 -21.56 -29.14
N GLY A 103 21.35 -21.48 -27.82
CA GLY A 103 22.26 -20.70 -26.97
C GLY A 103 21.99 -19.20 -26.89
N GLU A 104 21.00 -18.67 -27.63
CA GLU A 104 20.65 -17.25 -27.54
C GLU A 104 20.00 -16.94 -26.17
N LYS A 105 20.51 -15.91 -25.50
CA LYS A 105 19.99 -15.41 -24.22
C LYS A 105 19.13 -14.18 -24.46
N THR A 106 17.84 -14.29 -24.15
CA THR A 106 16.86 -13.21 -24.35
C THR A 106 16.32 -12.75 -23.00
N PRO A 107 16.52 -11.47 -22.60
CA PRO A 107 15.90 -10.94 -21.40
C PRO A 107 14.39 -10.82 -21.61
N PHE A 108 13.60 -11.27 -20.64
CA PHE A 108 12.15 -11.18 -20.70
C PHE A 108 11.55 -10.70 -19.38
N PHE A 109 10.31 -10.23 -19.46
CA PHE A 109 9.49 -9.87 -18.31
C PHE A 109 8.16 -10.60 -18.40
N VAL A 110 7.86 -11.40 -17.39
CA VAL A 110 6.55 -12.06 -17.26
C VAL A 110 5.75 -11.30 -16.23
N GLY A 111 4.60 -10.76 -16.66
CA GLY A 111 3.55 -10.29 -15.77
C GLY A 111 2.54 -11.41 -15.55
N GLY A 112 2.58 -12.06 -14.39
CA GLY A 112 1.66 -13.12 -14.03
C GLY A 112 0.42 -12.57 -13.34
N ALA A 113 -0.71 -12.52 -14.03
CA ALA A 113 -2.02 -12.32 -13.41
C ALA A 113 -2.61 -13.67 -12.99
N TRP A 114 -2.39 -14.06 -11.73
CA TRP A 114 -2.92 -15.30 -11.14
C TRP A 114 -4.37 -15.15 -10.63
N GLN A 115 -5.17 -14.33 -11.30
CA GLN A 115 -6.56 -14.17 -10.93
C GLN A 115 -7.45 -15.07 -11.79
N PRO A 116 -8.31 -15.90 -11.18
CA PRO A 116 -9.42 -16.46 -11.93
C PRO A 116 -10.26 -15.29 -12.47
N LEU A 117 -10.70 -15.42 -13.72
CA LEU A 117 -11.55 -14.44 -14.43
C LEU A 117 -12.82 -14.03 -13.65
N ALA A 118 -13.15 -14.74 -12.57
CA ALA A 118 -14.31 -14.56 -11.71
C ALA A 118 -14.10 -13.64 -10.48
N GLY A 119 -12.98 -12.93 -10.35
CA GLY A 119 -12.72 -12.03 -9.21
C GLY A 119 -13.81 -10.97 -8.99
N ASP A 120 -14.41 -10.46 -10.07
CA ASP A 120 -15.51 -9.47 -9.99
C ASP A 120 -16.91 -10.12 -9.89
N ALA A 121 -17.04 -11.41 -10.23
CA ALA A 121 -18.31 -12.11 -10.18
C ALA A 121 -18.78 -12.36 -8.74
N ALA A 122 -17.85 -12.59 -7.80
CA ALA A 122 -18.18 -12.82 -6.40
C ALA A 122 -18.77 -11.58 -5.71
N ARG A 123 -18.19 -10.40 -5.94
CA ARG A 123 -18.67 -9.12 -5.39
C ARG A 123 -20.03 -8.73 -6.00
N SER A 124 -20.23 -9.03 -7.28
CA SER A 124 -21.49 -8.82 -8.00
C SER A 124 -22.62 -9.75 -7.54
N ALA A 125 -22.30 -11.02 -7.26
CA ALA A 125 -23.29 -12.01 -6.79
C ALA A 125 -23.77 -11.69 -5.37
N TRP A 126 -22.87 -11.24 -4.48
CA TRP A 126 -23.22 -10.80 -3.13
C TRP A 126 -24.13 -9.56 -3.12
N LEU A 127 -23.80 -8.55 -3.94
CA LEU A 127 -24.65 -7.36 -4.10
C LEU A 127 -26.03 -7.70 -4.68
N ARG A 128 -26.10 -8.60 -5.67
CA ARG A 128 -27.37 -9.09 -6.22
C ARG A 128 -28.20 -9.85 -5.18
N HIS A 129 -27.56 -10.70 -4.36
CA HIS A 129 -28.25 -11.44 -3.31
C HIS A 129 -28.78 -10.53 -2.19
N GLN A 130 -27.99 -9.53 -1.76
CA GLN A 130 -28.46 -8.53 -0.78
C GLN A 130 -29.65 -7.71 -1.29
N VAL A 131 -29.61 -7.25 -2.55
CA VAL A 131 -30.74 -6.50 -3.15
C VAL A 131 -32.00 -7.37 -3.25
N LEU A 132 -31.87 -8.65 -3.61
CA LEU A 132 -32.99 -9.58 -3.66
C LEU A 132 -33.53 -9.92 -2.25
N HIS A 133 -32.66 -10.01 -1.24
CA HIS A 133 -33.06 -10.21 0.15
C HIS A 133 -33.81 -8.99 0.70
N GLN A 134 -33.33 -7.77 0.40
CA GLN A 134 -34.00 -6.52 0.76
C GLN A 134 -35.38 -6.40 0.09
N ARG A 135 -35.50 -6.76 -1.20
CA ARG A 135 -36.79 -6.80 -1.90
C ARG A 135 -37.76 -7.83 -1.34
N ARG A 136 -37.25 -8.99 -0.89
CA ARG A 136 -38.08 -10.01 -0.23
C ARG A 136 -38.58 -9.55 1.14
N GLN A 137 -37.78 -8.79 1.89
CA GLN A 137 -38.20 -8.19 3.15
C GLN A 137 -39.23 -7.07 2.97
N LEU A 138 -39.11 -6.25 1.92
CA LEU A 138 -40.10 -5.21 1.58
C LEU A 138 -41.39 -5.76 0.96
N GLY A 139 -41.33 -6.91 0.29
CA GLY A 139 -42.51 -7.61 -0.25
C GLY A 139 -43.28 -8.43 0.80
N SER A 140 -42.72 -8.65 1.99
CA SER A 140 -43.31 -9.42 3.09
C SER A 140 -43.66 -8.53 4.29
N GLY A 141 -44.10 -7.29 4.03
CA GLY A 141 -44.60 -6.38 5.05
C GLY A 141 -46.11 -6.51 5.24
N ARG A 142 -46.58 -7.50 6.01
CA ARG A 142 -47.75 -7.26 6.87
C ARG A 142 -47.31 -6.19 7.86
N GLN A 143 -48.06 -5.10 7.81
CA GLN A 143 -47.88 -3.90 8.62
C GLN A 143 -47.74 -4.26 10.10
N GLN A 144 -46.64 -3.84 10.72
CA GLN A 144 -46.71 -3.33 12.08
C GLN A 144 -45.85 -2.07 12.10
N LEU A 145 -46.52 -0.93 11.90
CA LEU A 145 -45.97 0.39 12.11
C LEU A 145 -45.77 0.60 13.62
N PRO A 146 -44.56 0.85 14.13
CA PRO A 146 -44.44 1.59 15.37
C PRO A 146 -44.68 3.08 15.07
N HIS A 147 -45.65 3.64 15.78
CA HIS A 147 -45.82 5.07 15.95
C HIS A 147 -44.49 5.71 16.39
N VAL A 148 -43.79 6.40 15.48
CA VAL A 148 -42.88 7.48 15.87
C VAL A 148 -42.94 8.58 14.80
N LEU A 149 -43.59 9.65 15.22
CA LEU A 149 -43.44 11.06 14.85
C LEU A 149 -42.50 11.38 13.66
N HIS A 150 -43.09 12.00 12.64
CA HIS A 150 -42.39 12.82 11.67
C HIS A 150 -41.53 13.89 12.37
N SER A 151 -40.22 13.84 12.21
CA SER A 151 -39.40 15.05 12.18
C SER A 151 -38.24 14.88 11.21
N ARG A 152 -38.18 15.86 10.32
CA ARG A 152 -37.34 16.00 9.14
C ARG A 152 -35.90 16.34 9.51
N CYS A 153 -35.05 16.05 8.54
CA CYS A 153 -33.90 16.84 8.08
C CYS A 153 -32.69 17.00 9.00
N ASP A 154 -31.55 16.62 8.39
CA ASP A 154 -30.29 17.36 8.42
C ASP A 154 -29.67 17.63 9.79
N GLN A 155 -28.80 16.73 10.22
CA GLN A 155 -27.59 17.14 10.92
C GLN A 155 -26.44 16.14 10.70
N VAL A 156 -25.53 16.56 9.82
CA VAL A 156 -24.14 16.11 9.74
C VAL A 156 -23.44 16.37 11.08
N PRO A 157 -22.75 15.40 11.71
CA PRO A 157 -21.92 15.70 12.86
C PRO A 157 -20.52 16.12 12.39
N ARG A 158 -20.27 17.44 12.35
CA ARG A 158 -18.93 17.97 12.60
C ARG A 158 -18.67 17.92 14.11
N HIS A 159 -17.51 17.39 14.48
CA HIS A 159 -16.76 17.61 15.73
C HIS A 159 -17.51 17.58 17.09
N GLY A 160 -17.02 16.72 17.98
CA GLY A 160 -16.86 17.07 19.40
C GLY A 160 -17.72 16.28 20.40
N ALA A 161 -17.01 15.61 21.31
CA ALA A 161 -17.44 15.21 22.66
C ALA A 161 -18.58 14.19 22.77
N CYS A 162 -18.21 12.91 22.82
CA CYS A 162 -19.03 11.90 23.50
C CYS A 162 -18.72 11.98 25.01
N VAL A 163 -19.50 12.77 25.76
CA VAL A 163 -19.51 12.71 27.23
C VAL A 163 -20.47 11.58 27.63
N GLN A 164 -19.92 10.53 28.24
CA GLN A 164 -20.69 9.45 28.86
C GLN A 164 -21.47 10.01 30.06
N ALA A 165 -22.80 10.00 29.98
CA ALA A 165 -23.67 10.10 31.14
C ALA A 165 -24.21 8.68 31.46
N GLY A 166 -23.53 7.99 32.37
CA GLY A 166 -24.10 6.82 33.05
C GLY A 166 -24.95 7.31 34.22
N SER A 167 -26.26 7.08 34.15
CA SER A 167 -27.16 7.28 35.30
C SER A 167 -27.41 5.95 36.00
N ALA A 168 -27.08 5.95 37.29
CA ALA A 168 -27.21 4.86 38.24
C ALA A 168 -28.64 4.31 38.36
N HIS A 169 -28.72 2.99 38.59
CA HIS A 169 -29.92 2.30 39.07
C HIS A 169 -29.67 1.93 40.54
N GLN A 170 -30.35 2.61 41.46
CA GLN A 170 -30.44 2.25 42.88
C GLN A 170 -31.88 2.39 43.34
N SER A 171 -32.41 1.26 43.80
CA SER A 171 -33.39 1.06 44.88
C SER A 171 -34.67 1.91 44.94
N GLY A 172 -35.80 1.21 44.87
CA GLY A 172 -37.13 1.63 45.30
C GLY A 172 -38.10 0.48 45.09
#